data_AF-A0A957R7M8-F1
#
_entry.id   AF-A0A957R7M8-F1
#
_cell.length_a   1.000
_cell.length_b   1.000
_cell.length_c   1.000
_cell.angle_alpha   90.00
_cell.angle_beta   90.00
_cell.angle_gamma   90.00
#
_symmetry.space_group_name_H-M   'P 1'
#
loop_
_entity.id
_entity.type
_entity.pdbx_description
1 polymer ?
#
loop_
_entity_poly.entity_id
_entity_poly.type
_entity_poly.pdbx_seq_one_letter_code
_entity_poly.pdbx_strand_id
1 'polypeptide(L)'
;MIKRLPMRRFLLIALLVIAALAFQGCQNSAQPGNAERENAPTPPATATVAPPATPTAVVATPVAAAPESTAASTAPAPPFKRYTYEVVNIFPHDPAAFTQGLVYLDDIFYEGTG
;
A
#
# COMPACT_ATOMS: atom_id res chain seq x y z
N MET A 1 -32.35 2.29 61.48
CA MET A 1 -33.43 1.98 60.54
C MET A 1 -32.86 1.86 59.13
N ILE A 2 -32.50 0.64 58.70
CA ILE A 2 -31.76 0.38 57.46
C ILE A 2 -32.78 0.23 56.33
N LYS A 3 -32.94 1.26 55.48
CA LYS A 3 -33.82 1.22 54.31
C LYS A 3 -33.27 0.21 53.31
N ARG A 4 -33.90 -0.97 53.21
CA ARG A 4 -33.59 -1.97 52.18
C ARG A 4 -33.82 -1.33 50.82
N LEU A 5 -32.74 -0.98 50.13
CA LEU A 5 -32.83 -0.45 48.78
C LEU A 5 -33.33 -1.58 47.87
N PRO A 6 -34.38 -1.37 47.05
CA PRO A 6 -34.98 -2.44 46.24
C PRO A 6 -33.93 -3.09 45.33
N MET A 7 -33.96 -4.42 45.17
CA MET A 7 -32.98 -5.18 44.37
C MET A 7 -32.70 -4.59 42.99
N ARG A 8 -33.69 -3.94 42.37
CA ARG A 8 -33.54 -3.23 41.09
C ARG A 8 -32.55 -2.07 41.15
N ARG A 9 -32.47 -1.35 42.27
CA ARG A 9 -31.48 -0.28 42.48
C ARG A 9 -30.09 -0.85 42.74
N PHE A 10 -29.98 -1.97 43.44
CA PHE A 10 -28.70 -2.68 43.58
C PHE A 10 -28.20 -3.21 42.24
N LEU A 11 -29.09 -3.78 41.43
CA LEU A 11 -28.76 -4.26 40.08
C LEU A 11 -28.30 -3.11 39.16
N LEU A 12 -29.00 -1.97 39.18
CA LEU A 12 -28.62 -0.79 38.39
C LEU A 12 -27.27 -0.20 38.84
N ILE A 13 -27.02 -0.11 40.15
CA ILE A 13 -25.72 0.35 40.67
C ILE A 13 -24.61 -0.62 40.28
N ALA A 14 -24.84 -1.94 40.39
CA ALA A 14 -23.87 -2.94 39.97
C ALA A 14 -23.57 -2.86 38.46
N LEU A 15 -24.58 -2.67 37.62
CA LEU A 15 -24.42 -2.54 36.17
C LEU A 15 -23.65 -1.25 35.81
N LEU A 16 -23.95 -0.13 36.47
CA LEU A 16 -23.20 1.12 36.29
C LEU A 16 -21.74 1.00 36.74
N VAL A 17 -21.47 0.30 37.83
CA VAL A 17 -20.10 0.04 38.31
C VAL A 17 -19.33 -0.85 37.32
N ILE A 18 -19.93 -1.94 36.82
CA ILE A 18 -19.32 -2.82 35.82
C ILE A 18 -19.03 -2.05 34.51
N ALA A 19 -19.98 -1.23 34.04
CA ALA A 19 -19.78 -0.39 32.87
C ALA A 19 -18.64 0.62 33.06
N ALA A 20 -18.55 1.26 34.23
CA ALA A 20 -17.43 2.16 34.53
C ALA A 20 -16.07 1.43 34.50
N LEU A 21 -15.97 0.27 35.19
CA LEU A 21 -14.75 -0.55 35.21
C LEU A 21 -14.32 -1.03 33.81
N ALA A 22 -15.27 -1.31 32.91
CA ALA A 22 -14.96 -1.64 31.52
C ALA A 22 -14.38 -0.45 30.73
N PHE A 23 -14.80 0.79 31.05
CA PHE A 23 -14.28 2.01 30.42
C PHE A 23 -12.88 2.42 30.92
N GLN A 24 -12.45 1.98 32.12
CA GLN A 24 -11.07 2.22 32.58
C GLN A 24 -10.02 1.39 31.83
N GLY A 25 -10.41 0.33 31.11
CA GLY A 25 -9.48 -0.51 30.33
C GLY A 25 -8.82 0.17 29.13
N CYS A 26 -9.29 1.36 28.72
CA CYS A 26 -8.75 2.11 27.59
C CYS A 26 -7.92 3.35 27.97
N GLN A 27 -7.72 3.65 29.27
CA GLN A 27 -6.97 4.85 29.70
C GLN A 27 -5.58 4.55 30.28
N ASN A 28 -4.98 3.41 29.92
CA ASN A 28 -3.54 3.20 30.13
C ASN A 28 -2.74 3.80 28.96
N SER A 29 -2.84 5.11 28.79
CA SER A 29 -1.97 5.89 27.91
C SER A 29 -0.93 6.61 28.76
N ALA A 30 0.09 5.87 29.18
CA ALA A 30 1.42 6.41 29.46
C ALA A 30 2.32 5.81 28.36
N GLN A 31 3.01 6.55 27.49
CA GLN A 31 3.45 7.94 27.47
C GLN A 31 3.90 8.23 26.02
N PRO A 32 3.77 9.46 25.46
CA PRO A 32 4.66 9.85 24.37
C PRO A 32 6.05 10.02 24.98
N GLY A 33 6.75 8.91 25.17
CA GLY A 33 8.19 8.93 25.37
C GLY A 33 8.78 9.54 24.12
N ASN A 34 9.28 10.76 24.28
CA ASN A 34 10.45 11.31 23.61
C ASN A 34 11.60 10.28 23.59
N ALA A 35 11.43 9.21 22.82
CA ALA A 35 12.48 8.33 22.36
C ALA A 35 13.16 9.04 21.19
N GLU A 36 14.38 9.46 21.47
CA GLU A 36 15.47 9.69 20.55
C GLU A 36 15.16 10.02 19.09
N ARG A 37 15.39 11.31 18.84
CA ARG A 37 15.85 11.91 17.60
C ARG A 37 17.22 11.36 17.12
N GLU A 38 17.57 10.11 17.40
CA GLU A 38 18.87 9.50 17.10
C GLU A 38 18.70 8.16 16.36
N ASN A 39 18.02 8.21 15.22
CA ASN A 39 18.28 7.27 14.13
C ASN A 39 17.75 7.88 12.83
N ALA A 40 18.35 9.01 12.44
CA ALA A 40 18.35 9.34 11.02
C ALA A 40 19.19 8.27 10.34
N PRO A 41 18.68 7.51 9.35
CA PRO A 41 19.56 6.78 8.48
C PRO A 41 20.48 7.81 7.84
N THR A 42 21.79 7.69 8.10
CA THR A 42 22.81 8.34 7.28
C THR A 42 22.38 8.10 5.83
N PRO A 43 22.17 9.14 5.00
CA PRO A 43 21.94 8.89 3.60
C PRO A 43 23.09 7.99 3.14
N PRO A 44 22.83 6.83 2.49
CA PRO A 44 23.92 6.11 1.88
C PRO A 44 24.67 7.12 1.01
N ALA A 45 25.98 7.21 1.26
CA ALA A 45 26.89 8.07 0.55
C ALA A 45 26.47 8.12 -0.91
N THR A 46 26.36 9.33 -1.46
CA THR A 46 26.18 9.59 -2.88
C THR A 46 27.00 8.57 -3.67
N ALA A 47 26.34 7.51 -4.12
CA ALA A 47 26.92 6.61 -5.08
C ALA A 47 26.93 7.44 -6.35
N THR A 48 28.07 8.09 -6.61
CA THR A 48 28.48 8.45 -7.94
C THR A 48 28.47 7.14 -8.73
N VAL A 49 27.31 6.81 -9.29
CA VAL A 49 27.19 5.78 -10.31
C VAL A 49 27.97 6.33 -11.48
N ALA A 50 29.23 5.91 -11.58
CA ALA A 50 29.99 6.00 -12.80
C ALA A 50 29.10 5.41 -13.92
N PRO A 51 28.95 6.08 -15.07
CA PRO A 51 28.18 5.53 -16.16
C PRO A 51 28.74 4.14 -16.50
N PRO A 52 27.89 3.12 -16.72
CA PRO A 52 28.38 1.81 -17.10
C PRO A 52 29.24 1.97 -18.36
N ALA A 53 30.49 1.50 -18.28
CA ALA A 53 31.34 1.37 -19.45
C ALA A 53 30.60 0.51 -20.47
N THR A 54 30.30 1.10 -21.62
CA THR A 54 29.66 0.46 -22.76
C THR A 54 30.38 -0.87 -23.05
N PRO A 55 29.72 -2.03 -22.97
CA PRO A 55 30.32 -3.24 -23.51
C PRO A 55 30.35 -3.09 -25.03
N THR A 56 31.56 -2.93 -25.58
CA THR A 56 31.80 -3.06 -27.02
C THR A 56 31.54 -4.52 -27.40
N ALA A 57 30.28 -4.84 -27.69
CA ALA A 57 29.90 -6.11 -28.28
C ALA A 57 30.25 -6.06 -29.78
N VAL A 58 31.40 -6.61 -30.15
CA VAL A 58 31.71 -6.94 -31.54
C VAL A 58 30.97 -8.25 -31.85
N VAL A 59 29.82 -8.15 -32.51
CA VAL A 59 29.15 -9.32 -33.09
C VAL A 59 29.03 -9.09 -34.59
N ALA A 60 29.64 -10.03 -35.32
CA ALA A 60 29.74 -10.05 -36.76
C ALA A 60 28.36 -10.12 -37.44
N THR A 61 28.28 -9.45 -38.59
CA THR A 61 27.17 -9.48 -39.53
C THR A 61 27.02 -10.86 -40.16
N PRO A 62 25.81 -11.44 -40.20
CA PRO A 62 25.37 -12.22 -41.33
C PRO A 62 24.37 -11.39 -42.16
N VAL A 63 24.77 -11.07 -43.39
CA VAL A 63 23.84 -10.62 -44.43
C VAL A 63 22.97 -11.83 -44.79
N ALA A 64 21.84 -11.97 -44.11
CA ALA A 64 20.75 -12.83 -44.52
C ALA A 64 19.73 -11.95 -45.26
N ALA A 65 19.54 -12.23 -46.55
CA ALA A 65 18.51 -11.59 -47.36
C ALA A 65 17.14 -11.79 -46.70
N ALA A 66 16.52 -10.69 -46.27
CA ALA A 66 15.14 -10.71 -45.79
C ALA A 66 14.21 -11.02 -46.97
N PRO A 67 13.23 -11.94 -46.83
CA PRO A 67 12.18 -12.06 -47.82
C PRO A 67 11.45 -10.72 -47.90
N GLU A 68 11.23 -10.24 -49.12
CA GLU A 68 10.46 -9.03 -49.39
C GLU A 68 9.09 -9.13 -48.70
N SER A 69 8.91 -8.31 -47.67
CA SER A 69 7.64 -8.15 -46.97
C SER A 69 6.66 -7.53 -47.94
N THR A 70 5.81 -8.36 -48.54
CA THR A 70 4.67 -7.90 -49.31
C THR A 70 3.80 -7.08 -48.37
N ALA A 71 3.80 -5.76 -48.55
CA ALA A 71 2.97 -4.84 -47.78
C ALA A 71 1.50 -5.20 -47.98
N ALA A 72 0.93 -5.96 -47.04
CA ALA A 72 -0.50 -6.19 -46.98
C ALA A 72 -1.17 -4.84 -46.70
N SER A 73 -1.90 -4.34 -47.71
CA SER A 73 -2.74 -3.16 -47.61
C SER A 73 -3.75 -3.35 -46.47
N THR A 74 -3.49 -2.70 -45.34
CA THR A 74 -4.32 -2.79 -44.14
C THR A 74 -5.51 -1.86 -44.30
N ALA A 75 -6.71 -2.42 -44.39
CA ALA A 75 -7.95 -1.66 -44.36
C ALA A 75 -8.06 -0.85 -43.04
N PRO A 76 -8.73 0.31 -43.03
CA PRO A 76 -8.87 1.11 -41.82
C PRO A 76 -9.57 0.29 -40.71
N ALA A 77 -8.92 0.16 -39.57
CA ALA A 77 -9.54 -0.43 -38.39
C ALA A 77 -10.73 0.43 -37.93
N PRO A 78 -11.81 -0.17 -37.40
CA PRO A 78 -12.92 0.60 -36.85
C PRO A 78 -12.45 1.48 -35.67
N PRO A 79 -13.11 2.63 -35.43
CA PRO A 79 -12.75 3.50 -34.33
C PRO A 79 -12.96 2.79 -32.97
N PHE A 80 -11.93 2.80 -32.12
CA PHE A 80 -12.03 2.27 -30.77
C PHE A 80 -12.69 3.28 -29.82
N LYS A 81 -13.39 2.75 -28.80
CA LYS A 81 -14.00 3.58 -27.75
C LYS A 81 -12.92 4.11 -26.81
N ARG A 82 -12.91 5.42 -26.57
CA ARG A 82 -12.02 6.08 -25.60
C ARG A 82 -12.78 6.29 -24.29
N TYR A 83 -12.14 5.96 -23.18
CA TYR A 83 -12.63 6.20 -21.82
C TYR A 83 -11.74 7.23 -21.13
N THR A 84 -12.34 8.00 -20.23
CA THR A 84 -11.63 8.89 -19.28
C THR A 84 -11.94 8.42 -17.87
N TYR A 85 -11.23 8.97 -16.88
CA TYR A 85 -11.42 8.65 -15.47
C TYR A 85 -11.53 9.93 -14.62
N GLU A 86 -12.08 9.76 -13.42
CA GLU A 86 -12.08 10.75 -12.34
C GLU A 86 -11.39 10.13 -11.14
N VAL A 87 -10.56 10.89 -10.44
CA VAL A 87 -9.89 10.41 -9.21
C VAL A 87 -10.85 10.61 -8.05
N VAL A 88 -11.47 9.51 -7.59
CA VAL A 88 -12.41 9.54 -6.47
C VAL A 88 -11.68 9.58 -5.12
N ASN A 89 -10.61 8.79 -4.96
CA ASN A 89 -9.82 8.70 -3.75
C ASN A 89 -8.33 8.48 -4.07
N ILE A 90 -7.45 8.85 -3.14
CA ILE A 90 -6.00 8.60 -3.19
C ILE A 90 -5.58 7.92 -1.89
N PHE A 91 -4.90 6.78 -2.01
CA PHE A 91 -4.36 6.02 -0.89
C PHE A 91 -2.83 5.90 -1.04
N PRO A 92 -2.06 5.91 0.06
CA PRO A 92 -0.62 5.73 -0.01
C PRO A 92 -0.28 4.32 -0.50
N HIS A 93 0.76 4.22 -1.34
CA HIS A 93 1.35 2.96 -1.80
C HIS A 93 2.85 2.97 -1.49
N ASP A 94 3.43 1.80 -1.25
CA ASP A 94 4.86 1.66 -1.00
C ASP A 94 5.62 1.72 -2.33
N PRO A 95 6.42 2.79 -2.59
CA PRO A 95 7.14 2.93 -3.85
C PRO A 95 8.22 1.86 -4.08
N ALA A 96 8.60 1.09 -3.05
CA ALA A 96 9.53 -0.03 -3.18
C ALA A 96 8.84 -1.33 -3.64
N ALA A 97 7.51 -1.42 -3.59
CA ALA A 97 6.76 -2.61 -3.98
C ALA A 97 6.53 -2.67 -5.51
N PHE A 98 7.16 -3.63 -6.18
CA PHE A 98 6.94 -3.87 -7.62
C PHE A 98 5.67 -4.69 -7.84
N THR A 99 4.54 -3.99 -8.05
CA THR A 99 3.22 -4.58 -8.30
C THR A 99 3.22 -5.52 -9.51
N GLN A 100 2.98 -6.81 -9.28
CA GLN A 100 2.75 -7.80 -10.35
C GLN A 100 1.31 -8.33 -10.37
N GLY A 101 0.54 -8.06 -9.31
CA GLY A 101 -0.89 -8.35 -9.22
C GLY A 101 -1.51 -7.60 -8.06
N LEU A 102 -2.78 -7.24 -8.19
CA LEU A 102 -3.56 -6.55 -7.17
C LEU A 102 -4.99 -7.09 -7.13
N VAL A 103 -5.45 -7.51 -5.95
CA VAL A 103 -6.81 -7.99 -5.71
C VAL A 103 -7.41 -7.22 -4.55
N TYR A 104 -8.67 -6.81 -4.68
CA TYR A 104 -9.46 -6.30 -3.57
C TYR A 104 -10.42 -7.39 -3.10
N LEU A 105 -10.31 -7.78 -1.84
CA LEU A 105 -11.15 -8.81 -1.23
C LEU A 105 -11.32 -8.50 0.26
N ASP A 106 -12.55 -8.62 0.76
CA ASP A 106 -12.90 -8.42 2.17
C ASP A 106 -12.35 -7.11 2.75
N ASP A 107 -12.52 -6.02 1.99
CA ASP A 107 -12.08 -4.66 2.32
C ASP A 107 -10.56 -4.45 2.46
N ILE A 108 -9.76 -5.37 1.91
CA ILE A 108 -8.30 -5.32 1.93
C ILE A 108 -7.73 -5.48 0.50
N PHE A 109 -6.60 -4.82 0.25
CA PHE A 109 -5.78 -5.03 -0.94
C PHE A 109 -4.76 -6.14 -0.72
N TYR A 110 -4.77 -7.15 -1.59
CA TYR A 110 -3.75 -8.19 -1.71
C TYR A 110 -2.87 -7.86 -2.91
N GLU A 111 -1.59 -7.63 -2.65
CA GLU A 111 -0.60 -7.27 -3.67
C GLU A 111 0.43 -8.39 -3.84
N GLY A 112 0.61 -8.83 -5.08
CA GLY A 112 1.70 -9.74 -5.45
C GLY A 112 2.96 -8.96 -5.76
N THR A 113 4.01 -9.18 -4.96
CA THR A 113 5.36 -8.65 -5.17
C THR A 113 6.30 -9.83 -5.45
N GLY A 114 7.20 -9.70 -6.42
CA GLY A 114 8.09 -10.79 -6.88
C GLY A 114 9.16 -11.19 -5.90
#